data_AF-A0A2P5K1X5-F1
#
_entry.id   AF-A0A2P5K1X5-F1
#
_cell.length_a   1.000
_cell.length_b   1.000
_cell.length_c   1.000
_cell.angle_alpha   90.00
_cell.angle_beta   90.00
_cell.angle_gamma   90.00
#
_symmetry.space_group_name_H-M   'P 1'
#
loop_
_entity.id
_entity.type
_entity.pdbx_description
1 polymer ?
#
loop_
_entity_poly.entity_id
_entity_poly.type
_entity_poly.pdbx_seq_one_letter_code
_entity_poly.pdbx_strand_id
1 'polypeptide(L)'
;MIFNTELIGVLELRNMLDFSEVIVAGALAREESRGAHFRCDFPQRDDDKWLMHTLAYPGESGCVLKYKPVTITRYEPEKRVY
;
A
#
# COMPACT_ATOMS: atom_id res chain seq x y z
N MET A 1 16.04 -36.50 -7.93
CA MET A 1 16.08 -35.05 -7.64
C MET A 1 15.46 -34.89 -6.25
N ILE A 2 16.19 -34.40 -5.26
CA ILE A 2 15.67 -34.20 -3.90
C ILE A 2 15.02 -32.81 -3.87
N PHE A 3 13.72 -32.75 -3.53
CA PHE A 3 12.93 -31.52 -3.56
C PHE A 3 12.49 -31.20 -2.12
N ASN A 4 13.15 -30.23 -1.48
CA ASN A 4 12.85 -29.82 -0.12
C ASN A 4 11.85 -28.65 -0.14
N THR A 5 10.56 -28.97 -0.06
CA THR A 5 9.47 -27.99 -0.04
C THR A 5 9.46 -27.15 1.23
N GLU A 6 9.93 -27.69 2.36
CA GLU A 6 9.99 -26.95 3.63
C GLU A 6 10.92 -25.74 3.53
N LEU A 7 12.07 -25.90 2.85
CA LEU A 7 12.98 -24.78 2.60
C LEU A 7 12.30 -23.66 1.80
N ILE A 8 11.51 -24.01 0.78
CA ILE A 8 10.77 -23.03 -0.04
C ILE A 8 9.72 -22.34 0.82
N GLY A 9 8.94 -23.10 1.60
CA GLY A 9 7.89 -22.55 2.47
C GLY A 9 8.43 -21.56 3.50
N VAL A 10 9.61 -21.81 4.08
CA VAL A 10 10.26 -20.86 5.00
C VAL A 10 10.66 -19.55 4.30
N LEU A 11 11.17 -19.62 3.07
CA LEU A 11 11.53 -18.42 2.31
C LEU A 11 10.28 -17.62 1.90
N GLU A 12 9.21 -18.30 1.50
CA GLU A 12 7.93 -17.67 1.18
C GLU A 12 7.31 -17.00 2.40
N LEU A 13 7.35 -17.67 3.57
CA LEU A 13 6.87 -17.11 4.83
C LEU A 13 7.57 -15.80 5.18
N ARG A 14 8.90 -15.76 5.04
CA ARG A 14 9.66 -14.52 5.25
C ARG A 14 9.17 -13.39 4.35
N ASN A 15 8.99 -13.66 3.05
CA ASN A 15 8.52 -12.65 2.11
C ASN A 15 7.10 -12.17 2.46
N MET A 16 6.21 -13.08 2.87
CA MET A 16 4.85 -12.71 3.29
C MET A 16 4.86 -11.77 4.50
N LEU A 17 5.77 -11.97 5.46
CA LEU A 17 5.91 -11.07 6.61
C LEU A 17 6.38 -9.68 6.18
N ASP A 18 7.40 -9.61 5.31
CA ASP A 18 7.92 -8.34 4.79
C ASP A 18 6.82 -7.54 4.04
N PHE A 19 6.04 -8.21 3.19
CA PHE A 19 4.91 -7.57 2.51
C PHE A 19 3.79 -7.15 3.45
N SER A 20 3.48 -7.96 4.46
CA SER A 20 2.43 -7.66 5.43
C SER A 20 2.77 -6.38 6.22
N GLU A 21 4.02 -6.21 6.64
CA GLU A 21 4.49 -5.00 7.31
C GLU A 21 4.33 -3.76 6.42
N VAL A 22 4.75 -3.86 5.15
CA VAL A 22 4.62 -2.77 4.18
C VAL A 22 3.16 -2.38 3.95
N ILE A 23 2.27 -3.36 3.83
CA ILE A 23 0.82 -3.13 3.64
C ILE A 23 0.25 -2.39 4.84
N VAL A 24 0.54 -2.86 6.06
CA VAL A 24 0.03 -2.25 7.30
C VAL A 24 0.58 -0.84 7.47
N ALA A 25 1.88 -0.62 7.25
CA ALA A 25 2.49 0.71 7.34
C ALA A 25 1.86 1.69 6.33
N GLY A 26 1.66 1.27 5.08
CA GLY A 26 1.02 2.08 4.04
C GLY A 26 -0.44 2.39 4.36
N ALA A 27 -1.19 1.40 4.86
CA ALA A 27 -2.60 1.55 5.23
C ALA A 27 -2.79 2.50 6.43
N LEU A 28 -1.90 2.39 7.43
CA LEU A 28 -1.92 3.25 8.62
C LEU A 28 -1.58 4.70 8.28
N ALA A 29 -0.57 4.92 7.42
CA ALA A 29 -0.16 6.26 7.03
C ALA A 29 -1.19 6.97 6.14
N ARG A 30 -1.98 6.22 5.34
CA ARG A 30 -2.97 6.79 4.43
C ARG A 30 -4.30 7.06 5.14
N GLU A 31 -4.53 8.32 5.47
CA GLU A 31 -5.71 8.83 6.18
C GLU A 31 -6.83 9.27 5.21
N GLU A 32 -7.26 8.37 4.32
CA GLU A 32 -8.44 8.55 3.47
C GLU A 32 -9.09 7.19 3.19
N SER A 33 -10.25 7.20 2.53
CA SER A 33 -10.86 6.00 1.94
C SER A 33 -10.97 6.14 0.42
N ARG A 34 -10.35 5.22 -0.33
CA ARG A 34 -10.33 5.22 -1.79
C ARG A 34 -10.22 3.80 -2.35
N GLY A 35 -11.21 3.41 -3.15
CA GLY A 35 -11.24 2.10 -3.80
C GLY A 35 -11.36 0.97 -2.77
N ALA A 36 -10.38 0.07 -2.75
CA ALA A 36 -10.34 -1.05 -1.80
C ALA A 36 -9.81 -0.69 -0.41
N HIS A 37 -9.12 0.45 -0.27
CA HIS A 37 -8.66 0.95 1.02
C HIS A 37 -9.77 1.75 1.69
N PHE A 38 -10.31 1.25 2.80
CA PHE A 38 -11.38 1.89 3.57
C PHE A 38 -11.01 1.98 5.05
N ARG A 39 -11.29 3.13 5.64
CA ARG A 39 -10.98 3.48 7.03
C ARG A 39 -12.20 4.12 7.68
N CYS A 40 -12.67 3.55 8.78
CA CYS A 40 -13.84 4.06 9.50
C CYS A 40 -13.60 5.44 10.11
N ASP A 41 -12.35 5.74 10.48
CA ASP A 41 -11.91 7.03 11.00
C ASP A 41 -11.73 8.09 9.89
N PHE A 42 -11.51 7.68 8.64
CA PHE A 42 -11.41 8.55 7.46
C PHE A 42 -12.26 8.02 6.30
N PRO A 43 -13.61 8.07 6.40
CA PRO A 43 -14.50 7.37 5.46
C PRO A 43 -14.62 8.04 4.09
N GLN A 44 -14.15 9.27 3.95
CA GLN A 44 -14.25 10.05 2.71
C GLN A 44 -12.96 9.99 1.90
N ARG A 45 -13.08 10.22 0.59
CA ARG A 45 -11.94 10.42 -0.31
C ARG A 45 -11.41 11.84 -0.14
N ASP A 46 -10.08 11.98 -0.08
CA ASP A 46 -9.41 13.28 0.05
C ASP A 46 -8.44 13.46 -1.13
N ASP A 47 -8.89 14.16 -2.17
CA ASP A 47 -8.10 14.44 -3.37
C ASP A 47 -7.09 15.58 -3.17
N ASP A 48 -7.24 16.41 -2.13
CA ASP A 48 -6.32 17.53 -1.88
C ASP A 48 -5.00 17.02 -1.29
N LYS A 49 -5.07 16.08 -0.34
CA LYS A 49 -3.88 15.52 0.33
C LYS A 49 -3.40 14.23 -0.30
N TRP A 50 -4.31 13.36 -0.75
CA TRP A 50 -3.98 11.97 -1.05
C TRP A 50 -4.06 11.60 -2.52
N LEU A 51 -4.10 12.56 -3.44
CA LEU A 51 -3.96 12.32 -4.89
C LEU A 51 -2.50 12.00 -5.29
N MET A 52 -1.95 10.99 -4.63
CA MET A 52 -0.57 10.53 -4.73
C MET A 52 -0.47 9.03 -4.44
N HIS A 53 0.58 8.41 -5.01
CA HIS A 53 0.96 7.04 -4.74
C HIS A 53 1.77 6.96 -3.44
N THR A 54 1.44 5.99 -2.58
CA THR A 54 2.29 5.58 -1.47
C THR A 54 3.33 4.59 -1.99
N LEU A 55 4.61 4.91 -1.80
CA LEU A 55 5.74 4.08 -2.20
C LEU A 55 6.49 3.64 -0.93
N ALA A 56 6.79 2.35 -0.81
CA ALA A 56 7.56 1.81 0.30
C ALA A 56 8.97 1.41 -0.17
N TYR A 57 9.97 1.80 0.59
CA TYR A 57 11.38 1.46 0.36
C TYR A 57 11.94 0.75 1.59
N PRO A 58 12.90 -0.17 1.44
CA PRO A 58 13.56 -0.78 2.60
C PRO A 58 14.31 0.28 3.42
N GLY A 59 14.15 0.25 4.74
CA GLY A 59 14.86 1.08 5.72
C GLY A 59 15.60 0.22 6.75
N GLU A 60 16.29 0.86 7.70
CA GLU A 60 17.05 0.17 8.76
C GLU A 60 16.14 -0.57 9.77
N SER A 61 14.90 -0.13 9.95
CA SER A 61 13.95 -0.68 10.92
C SER A 61 12.53 -0.73 10.34
N GLY A 62 12.39 -1.43 9.21
CA GLY A 62 11.12 -1.60 8.49
C GLY A 62 11.13 -0.91 7.12
N CYS A 63 10.01 -0.29 6.74
CA CYS A 63 9.92 0.42 5.46
C CYS A 63 9.84 1.95 5.63
N VAL A 64 10.47 2.66 4.70
CA VAL A 64 10.39 4.12 4.56
C VAL A 64 9.35 4.44 3.50
N LEU A 65 8.30 5.15 3.91
CA LEU A 65 7.25 5.61 3.00
C LEU A 65 7.66 6.91 2.31
N LYS A 66 7.46 6.97 1.00
CA LYS A 66 7.56 8.17 0.19
C LYS A 66 6.32 8.32 -0.67
N TYR A 67 6.06 9.53 -1.12
CA TYR A 67 4.87 9.82 -1.91
C TYR A 67 5.25 10.37 -3.28
N LYS A 68 4.49 9.95 -4.29
CA LYS A 68 4.63 10.44 -5.66
C LYS A 68 3.29 10.98 -6.16
N PRO A 69 3.19 12.26 -6.56
CA PRO A 69 1.93 12.82 -7.05
C PRO A 69 1.45 12.06 -8.29
N VAL A 70 0.13 11.87 -8.40
CA VAL A 70 -0.47 11.26 -9.59
C VAL A 70 -0.42 12.27 -10.75
N THR A 71 0.02 11.83 -11.91
CA THR A 71 -0.05 12.64 -13.13
C THR A 71 -1.42 12.49 -13.77
N ILE A 72 -2.23 13.55 -13.66
CA ILE A 72 -3.55 13.63 -14.31
C ILE A 72 -3.33 14.05 -15.77
N THR A 73 -3.91 13.31 -16.70
CA THR A 73 -3.77 13.60 -18.14
C THR A 73 -5.05 14.14 -18.73
N ARG A 74 -6.02 13.28 -19.01
CA ARG A 74 -7.23 13.63 -19.78
C ARG A 74 -8.50 13.77 -18.93
N TYR A 75 -8.57 13.06 -17.81
CA TYR A 75 -9.77 12.97 -17.00
C TYR A 75 -9.50 13.48 -15.60
N GLU A 76 -10.29 14.45 -15.17
CA GLU A 76 -10.20 15.00 -13.82
C GLU A 76 -10.83 14.05 -12.79
N PRO A 77 -10.37 14.07 -11.53
CA PRO A 77 -10.94 13.23 -10.48
C PRO A 77 -12.37 13.66 -10.15
N GLU A 78 -13.34 12.86 -10.57
CA GLU A 78 -14.75 13.05 -10.20
C GLU A 78 -15.19 12.08 -9.11
N LYS A 79 -16.28 12.40 -8.41
CA LYS A 79 -16.86 11.52 -7.39
C LYS A 79 -17.40 10.25 -8.07
N ARG A 80 -16.93 9.09 -7.63
CA ARG A 80 -17.38 7.81 -8.18
C ARG A 80 -18.71 7.40 -7.54
N VAL A 81 -19.76 7.31 -8.36
CA VAL A 81 -21.08 6.77 -8.01
C VAL A 81 -21.35 5.59 -8.95
N TYR A 82 -21.92 4.50 -8.45
CA TYR A 82 -22.24 3.30 -9.22
C TYR A 82 -23.75 3.19 -9.45
#